data_AF-A0A7S2LXG6-F1
#
_entry.id   AF-A0A7S2LXG6-F1
#
_cell.length_a   1.000
_cell.length_b   1.000
_cell.length_c   1.000
_cell.angle_alpha   90.00
_cell.angle_beta   90.00
_cell.angle_gamma   90.00
#
_symmetry.space_group_name_H-M   'P 1'
#
loop_
_entity.id
_entity.type
_entity.pdbx_description
1 polymer ?
#
loop_
_entity_poly.entity_id
_entity_poly.type
_entity_poly.pdbx_seq_one_letter_code
_entity_poly.pdbx_strand_id
1 'polypeptide(L)'
;MKSEGYILSEFAHLDVDDNRTHFPLWSNAAYICDDGQTRKEKAVELTQPVASRFNESMMYRCVQQGKPFVFDGTLRNKELSLRYCTDAKHERLLTLVTDDPRQELRVVVILVSTELDVAMTRVESRRLLTGRPVQEDFVRSSNLDARETADMAEGYDAVDLVVRIDNSATDGTPPKFLDPTHAAKL
;
A
#
# COMPACT_ATOMS: atom_id res chain seq x y z
N MET A 1 22.28 -7.65 -22.10
CA MET A 1 22.06 -7.45 -20.65
C MET A 1 20.64 -6.96 -20.49
N LYS A 2 19.77 -7.74 -19.84
CA LYS A 2 18.45 -7.24 -19.44
C LYS A 2 18.69 -6.27 -18.28
N SER A 3 18.22 -5.03 -18.41
CA SER A 3 18.11 -4.10 -17.29
C SER A 3 17.02 -4.63 -16.37
N GLU A 4 17.41 -5.43 -15.38
CA GLU A 4 16.52 -5.79 -14.28
C GLU A 4 16.24 -4.49 -13.50
N GLY A 5 14.95 -4.14 -13.35
CA GLY A 5 14.53 -2.98 -12.55
C GLY A 5 14.97 -3.11 -11.09
N TYR A 6 14.83 -2.03 -10.32
CA TYR A 6 15.31 -1.92 -8.94
C TYR A 6 14.61 -2.87 -7.95
N ILE A 7 13.49 -3.48 -8.34
CA ILE A 7 12.81 -4.51 -7.54
C ILE A 7 13.41 -5.89 -7.86
N LEU A 8 14.56 -6.19 -7.24
CA LEU A 8 15.15 -7.53 -7.20
C LEU A 8 14.21 -8.52 -6.51
N SER A 9 14.26 -9.80 -6.88
CA SER A 9 13.32 -10.88 -6.57
C SER A 9 13.16 -11.28 -5.08
N GLU A 10 13.53 -10.44 -4.11
CA GLU A 10 13.34 -10.67 -2.67
C GLU A 10 13.00 -9.37 -1.91
N PHE A 11 11.80 -8.83 -2.11
CA PHE A 11 11.24 -7.76 -1.27
C PHE A 11 10.21 -8.31 -0.29
N ALA A 12 10.01 -7.62 0.83
CA ALA A 12 8.87 -7.90 1.71
C ALA A 12 7.61 -7.19 1.21
N HIS A 13 6.55 -7.92 0.89
CA HIS A 13 5.25 -7.32 0.59
C HIS A 13 4.45 -7.20 1.89
N LEU A 14 4.21 -5.97 2.34
CA LEU A 14 3.46 -5.66 3.54
C LEU A 14 2.03 -5.28 3.14
N ASP A 15 1.19 -6.28 2.89
CA ASP A 15 -0.22 -6.12 2.53
C ASP A 15 -1.13 -6.20 3.76
N VAL A 16 -1.80 -5.09 4.10
CA VAL A 16 -2.70 -5.00 5.25
C VAL A 16 -3.93 -5.90 5.08
N ASP A 17 -4.47 -5.97 3.86
CA ASP A 17 -5.66 -6.74 3.52
C ASP A 17 -5.41 -8.26 3.57
N ASP A 18 -4.19 -8.70 3.24
CA ASP A 18 -3.76 -10.09 3.35
C ASP A 18 -3.43 -10.45 4.81
N ASN A 19 -2.58 -9.65 5.47
CA ASN A 19 -2.11 -9.91 6.83
C ASN A 19 -3.26 -10.03 7.85
N ARG A 20 -4.33 -9.25 7.70
CA ARG A 20 -5.50 -9.34 8.60
C ARG A 20 -6.19 -10.71 8.56
N THR A 21 -6.08 -11.44 7.43
CA THR A 21 -6.75 -12.73 7.27
C THR A 21 -6.16 -13.82 8.17
N HIS A 22 -4.93 -13.62 8.64
CA HIS A 22 -4.22 -14.52 9.55
C HIS A 22 -4.57 -14.30 11.02
N PHE A 23 -5.32 -13.24 11.38
CA PHE A 23 -5.69 -13.01 12.76
C PHE A 23 -6.85 -13.91 13.21
N PRO A 24 -6.83 -14.42 14.46
CA PRO A 24 -7.90 -15.29 14.97
C PRO A 24 -9.31 -14.69 14.84
N LEU A 25 -9.44 -13.38 14.98
CA LEU A 25 -10.72 -12.67 14.82
C LEU A 25 -11.29 -12.77 13.40
N TRP A 26 -10.45 -12.88 12.37
CA TRP A 26 -10.90 -13.03 10.99
C TRP A 26 -11.60 -14.37 10.73
N SER A 27 -11.18 -15.41 11.44
CA SER A 27 -11.70 -16.78 11.30
C SER A 27 -12.77 -17.13 12.34
N ASN A 28 -13.18 -16.17 13.17
CA ASN A 28 -14.19 -16.41 14.19
C ASN A 28 -15.60 -16.52 13.55
N ALA A 29 -16.29 -17.63 13.82
CA ALA A 29 -17.62 -17.92 13.28
C ALA A 29 -18.66 -16.82 13.54
N ALA A 30 -18.54 -16.05 14.63
CA ALA A 30 -19.44 -14.93 14.92
C ALA A 30 -19.39 -13.82 13.85
N TYR A 31 -18.30 -13.73 13.09
CA TYR A 31 -18.08 -12.72 12.05
C TYR A 31 -18.14 -13.27 10.63
N ILE A 32 -18.66 -14.48 10.45
CA ILE A 32 -18.95 -15.06 9.14
C ILE A 32 -20.46 -14.90 8.90
N CYS A 33 -20.85 -14.51 7.69
CA CYS A 33 -22.25 -14.46 7.28
C CYS A 33 -22.83 -15.88 7.14
N ASP A 34 -24.14 -15.98 6.98
CA ASP A 34 -24.84 -17.28 6.89
C ASP A 34 -24.43 -18.10 5.65
N ASP A 35 -23.83 -17.45 4.64
CA ASP A 35 -23.26 -18.10 3.46
C ASP A 35 -21.95 -18.86 3.73
N GLY A 36 -21.39 -18.75 4.94
CA GLY A 36 -20.14 -19.41 5.36
C GLY A 36 -18.86 -18.87 4.71
N GLN A 37 -18.98 -17.90 3.80
CA GLN A 37 -17.86 -17.39 3.00
C GLN A 37 -17.62 -15.90 3.27
N THR A 38 -18.68 -15.10 3.27
CA THR A 38 -18.60 -13.66 3.43
C THR A 38 -18.27 -13.29 4.88
N ARG A 39 -17.37 -12.33 5.04
CA ARG A 39 -17.07 -11.75 6.34
C ARG A 39 -18.00 -10.59 6.63
N LYS A 40 -18.47 -10.50 7.87
CA LYS A 40 -19.19 -9.32 8.35
C LYS A 40 -18.23 -8.14 8.38
N GLU A 41 -18.73 -6.94 8.09
CA GLU A 41 -17.94 -5.69 8.18
C GLU A 41 -17.24 -5.54 9.52
N LYS A 42 -17.86 -6.03 10.60
CA LYS A 42 -17.28 -6.01 11.94
C LYS A 42 -15.94 -6.74 12.06
N ALA A 43 -15.72 -7.83 11.32
CA ALA A 43 -14.42 -8.48 11.29
C ALA A 43 -13.36 -7.56 10.68
N VAL A 44 -13.69 -6.85 9.61
CA VAL A 44 -12.79 -5.88 8.96
C VAL A 44 -12.46 -4.75 9.94
N GLU A 45 -13.47 -4.13 10.56
CA GLU A 45 -13.28 -3.05 11.55
C GLU A 45 -12.33 -3.43 12.70
N LEU A 46 -12.44 -4.66 13.21
CA LEU A 46 -11.64 -5.12 14.35
C LEU A 46 -10.22 -5.54 13.97
N THR A 47 -10.04 -6.07 12.76
CA THR A 47 -8.76 -6.62 12.32
C THR A 47 -7.89 -5.61 11.58
N GLN A 48 -8.50 -4.65 10.87
CA GLN A 48 -7.78 -3.65 10.07
C GLN A 48 -6.78 -2.82 10.90
N PRO A 49 -7.13 -2.23 12.06
CA PRO A 49 -6.19 -1.41 12.82
C PRO A 49 -5.01 -2.22 13.35
N VAL A 50 -5.24 -3.49 13.69
CA VAL A 50 -4.20 -4.41 14.17
C VAL A 50 -3.24 -4.75 13.03
N ALA A 51 -3.77 -5.04 11.84
CA ALA A 51 -2.95 -5.34 10.66
C ALA A 51 -2.12 -4.13 10.23
N SER A 52 -2.70 -2.92 10.28
CA SER A 52 -1.96 -1.70 9.98
C SER A 52 -0.77 -1.48 10.92
N ARG A 53 -0.94 -1.68 12.24
CA ARG A 53 0.16 -1.59 13.22
C ARG A 53 1.21 -2.69 13.04
N PHE A 54 0.77 -3.90 12.67
CA PHE A 54 1.68 -4.99 12.33
C PHE A 54 2.54 -4.62 11.12
N ASN A 55 1.95 -4.11 10.03
CA ASN A 55 2.69 -3.68 8.84
C ASN A 55 3.64 -2.52 9.15
N GLU A 56 3.23 -1.56 9.97
CA GLU A 56 4.12 -0.49 10.45
C GLU A 56 5.35 -1.06 11.18
N SER A 57 5.14 -2.01 12.09
CA SER A 57 6.25 -2.67 12.81
C SER A 57 7.17 -3.44 11.86
N MET A 58 6.60 -4.10 10.85
CA MET A 58 7.36 -4.84 9.84
C MET A 58 8.11 -3.92 8.87
N MET A 59 7.55 -2.75 8.55
CA MET A 59 8.23 -1.71 7.81
C MET A 59 9.53 -1.31 8.50
N TYR A 60 9.46 -0.92 9.78
CA TYR A 60 10.67 -0.54 10.54
C TYR A 60 11.67 -1.70 10.65
N ARG A 61 11.21 -2.94 10.82
CA ARG A 61 12.10 -4.10 10.81
C ARG A 61 12.81 -4.26 9.46
N CYS A 62 12.13 -4.04 8.35
CA CYS A 62 12.76 -4.06 7.02
C CYS A 62 13.78 -2.93 6.88
N VAL A 63 13.45 -1.71 7.35
CA VAL A 63 14.37 -0.56 7.36
C VAL A 63 15.65 -0.86 8.13
N GLN A 64 15.51 -1.36 9.37
CA GLN A 64 16.64 -1.71 10.24
C GLN A 64 17.55 -2.80 9.60
N GLN A 65 16.94 -3.73 8.88
CA GLN A 65 17.66 -4.82 8.19
C GLN A 65 18.19 -4.41 6.80
N GLY A 66 17.86 -3.20 6.31
CA GLY A 66 18.16 -2.80 4.94
C GLY A 66 17.47 -3.66 3.88
N LYS A 67 16.34 -4.28 4.22
CA LYS A 67 15.58 -5.15 3.32
C LYS A 67 14.60 -4.31 2.49
N PRO A 68 14.59 -4.41 1.15
CA PRO A 68 13.57 -3.77 0.32
C PRO A 68 12.17 -4.27 0.67
N PHE A 69 11.18 -3.38 0.63
CA PHE A 69 9.79 -3.73 0.92
C PHE A 69 8.81 -2.85 0.14
N VAL A 70 7.58 -3.34 0.01
CA VAL A 70 6.42 -2.61 -0.51
C VAL A 70 5.40 -2.53 0.62
N PHE A 71 5.04 -1.31 1.00
CA PHE A 71 3.92 -1.08 1.92
C PHE A 71 2.64 -0.89 1.11
N ASP A 72 1.78 -1.89 1.11
CA ASP A 72 0.54 -1.90 0.33
C ASP A 72 -0.64 -1.43 1.19
N GLY A 73 -1.10 -0.23 0.90
CA GLY A 73 -2.15 0.45 1.65
C GLY A 73 -2.78 1.60 0.85
N THR A 74 -3.78 2.24 1.44
CA THR A 74 -4.62 3.22 0.71
C THR A 74 -4.08 4.65 0.67
N LEU A 75 -2.92 4.93 1.30
CA LEU A 75 -2.27 6.25 1.31
C LEU A 75 -3.22 7.42 1.70
N ARG A 76 -4.24 7.20 2.54
CA ARG A 76 -5.34 8.15 2.80
C ARG A 76 -5.14 9.15 3.95
N ASN A 77 -4.03 9.04 4.70
CA ASN A 77 -3.75 9.95 5.81
C ASN A 77 -2.42 10.63 5.52
N LYS A 78 -2.46 11.82 4.93
CA LYS A 78 -1.29 12.50 4.40
C LYS A 78 -0.25 12.78 5.48
N GLU A 79 -0.65 13.31 6.63
CA GLU A 79 0.28 13.63 7.71
C GLU A 79 0.94 12.35 8.24
N LEU A 80 0.16 11.28 8.44
CA LEU A 80 0.69 10.01 8.93
C LEU A 80 1.61 9.33 7.90
N SER A 81 1.20 9.31 6.63
CA SER A 81 1.93 8.64 5.56
C SER A 81 3.29 9.30 5.31
N LEU A 82 3.30 10.64 5.28
CA LEU A 82 4.55 11.40 5.13
C LEU A 82 5.42 11.29 6.38
N ARG A 83 4.82 11.25 7.58
CA ARG A 83 5.57 10.98 8.82
C ARG A 83 6.25 9.62 8.78
N TYR A 84 5.58 8.57 8.30
CA TYR A 84 6.22 7.25 8.14
C TYR A 84 7.43 7.29 7.21
N CYS A 85 7.40 8.10 6.14
CA CYS A 85 8.55 8.28 5.25
C CYS A 85 9.73 8.92 5.99
N THR A 86 9.47 10.01 6.73
CA THR A 86 10.47 10.71 7.55
C THR A 86 11.06 9.81 8.62
N ASP A 87 10.21 9.14 9.39
CA ASP A 87 10.61 8.26 10.48
C ASP A 87 11.41 7.07 9.94
N ALA A 88 11.04 6.50 8.78
CA ALA A 88 11.77 5.42 8.14
C ALA A 88 13.16 5.86 7.66
N LYS A 89 13.30 7.06 7.07
CA LYS A 89 14.62 7.60 6.72
C LYS A 89 15.48 7.82 7.95
N HIS A 90 14.90 8.39 9.02
CA HIS A 90 15.61 8.60 10.28
C HIS A 90 16.05 7.29 10.94
N GLU A 91 15.16 6.29 11.02
CA GLU A 91 15.48 4.96 11.54
C GLU A 91 16.58 4.28 10.72
N ARG A 92 16.58 4.46 9.39
CA ARG A 92 17.66 3.97 8.55
C ARG A 92 18.99 4.58 8.95
N LEU A 93 19.07 5.91 9.08
CA LEU A 93 20.30 6.62 9.45
C LEU A 93 20.86 6.12 10.79
N LEU A 94 20.00 5.84 11.78
CA LEU A 94 20.41 5.31 13.08
C LEU A 94 20.95 3.88 13.03
N THR A 95 20.57 3.10 12.01
CA THR A 95 20.98 1.70 11.85
C THR A 95 22.12 1.50 10.85
N LEU A 96 22.55 2.56 10.16
CA LEU A 96 23.71 2.51 9.28
C LEU A 96 24.99 2.27 10.10
N VAL A 97 25.74 1.25 9.70
CA VAL A 97 27.07 0.94 10.26
C VAL A 97 28.18 1.64 9.46
N THR A 98 27.85 2.17 8.28
CA THR A 98 28.81 2.76 7.33
C THR A 98 28.22 4.00 6.66
N ASP A 99 29.05 4.99 6.32
CA ASP A 99 28.69 6.17 5.53
C ASP A 99 28.51 5.89 4.02
N ASP A 100 28.17 4.64 3.64
CA ASP A 100 27.95 4.30 2.23
C ASP A 100 26.60 4.85 1.77
N PRO A 101 26.55 5.83 0.85
CA PRO A 101 25.29 6.42 0.38
C PRO A 101 24.40 5.42 -0.37
N ARG A 102 24.95 4.28 -0.81
CA ARG A 102 24.16 3.19 -1.42
C ARG A 102 23.32 2.43 -0.40
N GLN A 103 23.55 2.66 0.89
CA GLN A 103 22.76 2.09 1.98
C GLN A 103 21.65 3.03 2.45
N GLU A 104 21.54 4.24 1.90
CA GLU A 104 20.44 5.16 2.18
C GLU A 104 19.09 4.54 1.78
N LEU A 105 18.07 4.72 2.61
CA LEU A 105 16.71 4.29 2.27
C LEU A 105 16.14 5.23 1.21
N ARG A 106 15.78 4.67 0.05
CA ARG A 106 14.99 5.35 -0.97
C ARG A 106 13.51 5.08 -0.74
N VAL A 107 12.70 6.13 -0.71
CA VAL A 107 11.26 6.07 -0.54
C VAL A 107 10.59 6.46 -1.86
N VAL A 108 9.85 5.52 -2.44
CA VAL A 108 9.07 5.73 -3.66
C VAL A 108 7.58 5.60 -3.32
N VAL A 109 6.81 6.64 -3.63
CA VAL A 109 5.35 6.62 -3.50
C VAL A 109 4.75 6.27 -4.86
N ILE A 110 3.97 5.19 -4.92
CA ILE A 110 3.26 4.78 -6.14
C ILE A 110 1.76 5.00 -5.94
N LEU A 111 1.20 5.98 -6.64
CA LEU A 111 -0.23 6.21 -6.72
C LEU A 111 -0.80 5.48 -7.93
N VAL A 112 -1.60 4.43 -7.67
CA VAL A 112 -2.44 3.80 -8.69
C VAL A 112 -3.77 4.54 -8.74
N SER A 113 -3.87 5.51 -9.65
CA SER A 113 -5.08 6.28 -9.88
C SER A 113 -6.11 5.46 -10.63
N THR A 114 -7.37 5.59 -10.26
CA THR A 114 -8.50 4.95 -10.93
C THR A 114 -9.72 5.85 -10.78
N GLU A 115 -10.47 6.05 -11.86
CA GLU A 115 -11.77 6.72 -11.80
C GLU A 115 -12.69 6.09 -10.74
N LEU A 116 -13.42 6.93 -10.01
CA LEU A 116 -14.17 6.49 -8.83
C LEU A 116 -15.20 5.39 -9.17
N ASP A 117 -15.93 5.55 -10.28
CA ASP A 117 -16.95 4.58 -10.70
C ASP A 117 -16.32 3.21 -11.04
N VAL A 118 -15.11 3.21 -11.60
CA VAL A 118 -14.34 2.00 -11.89
C VAL A 118 -13.88 1.34 -10.59
N ALA A 119 -13.40 2.12 -9.63
CA ALA A 119 -13.01 1.62 -8.31
C ALA A 119 -14.20 0.98 -7.58
N MET A 120 -15.36 1.66 -7.57
CA MET A 120 -16.60 1.16 -6.98
C MET A 120 -17.04 -0.17 -7.60
N THR A 121 -17.03 -0.26 -8.94
CA THR A 121 -17.39 -1.48 -9.67
C THR A 121 -16.46 -2.66 -9.34
N ARG A 122 -15.15 -2.40 -9.24
CA ARG A 122 -14.14 -3.42 -8.91
C ARG A 122 -14.25 -3.89 -7.47
N VAL A 123 -14.54 -2.98 -6.54
CA VAL A 123 -14.77 -3.32 -5.13
C VAL A 123 -15.97 -4.23 -4.98
N GLU A 124 -17.08 -3.93 -5.66
CA GLU A 124 -18.27 -4.78 -5.64
C GLU A 124 -17.98 -6.15 -6.26
N SER A 125 -17.26 -6.19 -7.38
CA SER A 125 -16.82 -7.44 -8.00
C SER A 125 -15.93 -8.28 -7.06
N ARG A 126 -14.99 -7.64 -6.34
CA ARG A 126 -14.12 -8.31 -5.35
C ARG A 126 -14.90 -8.81 -4.15
N ARG A 127 -15.93 -8.08 -3.70
CA ARG A 127 -16.83 -8.52 -2.63
C ARG A 127 -17.55 -9.80 -3.04
N LEU A 128 -18.12 -9.85 -4.23
CA LEU A 128 -18.80 -11.04 -4.77
C LEU A 128 -17.85 -12.24 -4.93
N LEU A 129 -16.61 -12.01 -5.36
CA LEU A 129 -15.63 -13.07 -5.59
C LEU A 129 -14.98 -13.60 -4.30
N THR A 130 -14.74 -12.73 -3.32
CA THR A 130 -13.87 -13.06 -2.17
C THR A 130 -14.60 -13.01 -0.82
N GLY A 131 -15.86 -12.58 -0.79
CA GLY A 131 -16.62 -12.42 0.45
C GLY A 131 -16.08 -11.32 1.36
N ARG A 132 -15.22 -10.42 0.86
CA ARG A 132 -14.60 -9.33 1.62
C ARG A 132 -15.34 -8.03 1.35
N PRO A 133 -16.14 -7.51 2.30
CA PRO A 133 -16.83 -6.24 2.11
C PRO A 133 -15.84 -5.06 2.23
N VAL A 134 -16.16 -3.98 1.53
CA VAL A 134 -15.53 -2.67 1.67
C VAL A 134 -16.65 -1.64 1.63
N GLN A 135 -16.65 -0.71 2.58
CA GLN A 135 -17.67 0.33 2.67
C GLN A 135 -17.52 1.35 1.54
N GLU A 136 -18.64 1.77 0.93
CA GLU A 136 -18.64 2.75 -0.15
C GLU A 136 -17.97 4.07 0.24
N ASP A 137 -18.31 4.61 1.42
CA ASP A 137 -17.71 5.85 1.93
C ASP A 137 -16.20 5.74 2.07
N PHE A 138 -15.70 4.56 2.44
CA PHE A 138 -14.27 4.30 2.52
C PHE A 138 -13.60 4.36 1.15
N VAL A 139 -14.24 3.83 0.10
CA VAL A 139 -13.71 3.89 -1.27
C VAL A 139 -13.67 5.33 -1.76
N ARG A 140 -14.76 6.08 -1.55
CA ARG A 140 -14.86 7.49 -1.95
C ARG A 140 -13.79 8.34 -1.28
N SER A 141 -13.66 8.25 0.05
CA SER A 141 -12.68 9.03 0.79
C SER A 141 -11.26 8.61 0.42
N SER A 142 -10.95 7.30 0.38
CA SER A 142 -9.59 6.82 0.07
C SER A 142 -9.16 7.19 -1.34
N ASN A 143 -10.08 7.19 -2.32
CA ASN A 143 -9.77 7.58 -3.69
C ASN A 143 -9.38 9.07 -3.77
N LEU A 144 -10.05 9.94 -3.02
CA LEU A 144 -9.71 11.37 -2.93
C LEU A 144 -8.41 11.58 -2.14
N ASP A 145 -8.37 11.08 -0.91
CA ASP A 145 -7.29 11.31 0.05
C ASP A 145 -5.93 10.77 -0.45
N ALA A 146 -5.93 9.65 -1.19
CA ALA A 146 -4.71 9.10 -1.79
C ALA A 146 -4.11 10.04 -2.84
N ARG A 147 -4.94 10.76 -3.61
CA ARG A 147 -4.47 11.74 -4.59
C ARG A 147 -3.87 12.95 -3.88
N GLU A 148 -4.56 13.49 -2.90
CA GLU A 148 -4.05 14.61 -2.09
C GLU A 148 -2.72 14.26 -1.42
N THR A 149 -2.60 13.03 -0.89
CA THR A 149 -1.37 12.57 -0.25
C THR A 149 -0.23 12.43 -1.26
N ALA A 150 -0.50 11.89 -2.45
CA ALA A 150 0.51 11.80 -3.51
C ALA A 150 0.96 13.19 -4.00
N ASP A 151 0.04 14.15 -4.10
CA ASP A 151 0.35 15.54 -4.45
C ASP A 151 1.25 16.19 -3.38
N MET A 152 0.98 15.94 -2.10
CA MET A 152 1.84 16.43 -1.01
C MET A 152 3.19 15.71 -0.91
N ALA A 153 3.26 14.45 -1.33
CA ALA A 153 4.51 13.69 -1.37
C ALA A 153 5.46 14.22 -2.45
N GLU A 154 4.94 14.89 -3.49
CA GLU A 154 5.73 15.45 -4.57
C GLU A 154 6.55 16.66 -4.08
N GLY A 155 7.87 16.48 -3.98
CA GLY A 155 8.77 17.47 -3.40
C GLY A 155 8.88 17.41 -1.87
N TYR A 156 8.27 16.42 -1.22
CA TYR A 156 8.49 16.17 0.20
C TYR A 156 9.89 15.58 0.43
N ASP A 157 10.67 16.15 1.35
CA ASP A 157 12.10 15.82 1.54
C ASP A 157 12.37 14.32 1.79
N ALA A 158 11.46 13.66 2.49
CA ALA A 158 11.58 12.23 2.78
C ALA A 158 11.12 11.30 1.64
N VAL A 159 10.65 11.84 0.49
CA VAL A 159 10.16 11.07 -0.66
C VAL A 159 11.07 11.33 -1.86
N ASP A 160 11.70 10.27 -2.37
CA ASP A 160 12.67 10.36 -3.47
C ASP A 160 12.01 10.36 -4.86
N LEU A 161 10.84 9.74 -4.98
CA LEU A 161 10.10 9.66 -6.24
C LEU A 161 8.60 9.45 -5.98
N VAL A 162 7.77 10.18 -6.73
CA VAL A 162 6.33 9.89 -6.85
C VAL A 162 6.04 9.36 -8.25
N VAL A 163 5.47 8.16 -8.30
CA VAL A 163 5.05 7.51 -9.55
C VAL A 163 3.52 7.48 -9.58
N ARG A 164 2.95 7.91 -10.70
CA ARG A 164 1.50 7.86 -10.94
C ARG A 164 1.20 6.89 -12.07
N ILE A 165 0.29 5.96 -11.80
CA ILE A 165 -0.17 4.94 -12.73
C ILE A 165 -1.67 5.13 -12.93
N ASP A 166 -2.11 5.27 -14.17
CA ASP A 166 -3.52 5.19 -14.52
C ASP A 166 -3.95 3.73 -14.67
N ASN A 167 -4.98 3.36 -13.92
CA ASN A 167 -5.60 2.04 -13.94
C ASN A 167 -7.12 2.15 -14.14
N SER A 168 -7.58 3.16 -14.88
CA SER A 168 -9.01 3.42 -15.12
C SER A 168 -9.62 2.57 -16.23
N ALA A 169 -8.81 1.83 -17.00
CA ALA A 169 -9.32 0.99 -18.08
C ALA A 169 -10.18 -0.18 -17.56
N THR A 170 -11.32 -0.40 -18.20
CA THR A 170 -12.29 -1.46 -17.87
C THR A 170 -12.29 -2.62 -18.86
N ASP A 171 -11.55 -2.49 -19.96
CA ASP A 171 -11.48 -3.43 -21.09
C ASP A 171 -10.31 -4.42 -20.98
N GLY A 172 -9.67 -4.51 -19.81
CA GLY A 172 -8.48 -5.33 -19.58
C GLY A 172 -7.19 -4.71 -20.12
N THR A 173 -7.23 -3.46 -20.62
CA THR A 173 -5.99 -2.73 -20.93
C THR A 173 -5.12 -2.63 -19.67
N PRO A 174 -3.83 -2.99 -19.75
CA PRO A 174 -2.93 -2.90 -18.61
C PRO A 174 -2.82 -1.46 -18.06
N PRO A 175 -2.56 -1.30 -16.75
CA PRO A 175 -2.25 0.00 -16.18
C PRO A 175 -1.08 0.68 -16.90
N LYS A 176 -1.12 2.01 -16.99
CA LYS A 176 -0.11 2.81 -17.70
C LYS A 176 0.50 3.85 -16.78
N PHE A 177 1.82 4.03 -16.88
CA PHE A 177 2.48 5.17 -16.24
C PHE A 177 1.97 6.47 -16.86
N LEU A 178 1.62 7.45 -16.03
CA LEU A 178 1.26 8.79 -16.51
C LEU A 178 2.48 9.54 -17.07
N ASP A 179 3.65 9.31 -16.47
CA ASP A 179 4.95 9.71 -17.02
C ASP A 179 5.71 8.44 -17.49
N PRO A 180 5.87 8.24 -18.82
CA PRO A 180 6.59 7.09 -19.36
C PRO A 180 8.05 6.97 -18.86
N THR A 181 8.69 8.06 -18.44
CA THR A 181 10.07 8.05 -17.93
C THR A 181 10.18 7.34 -16.58
N HIS A 182 9.08 7.22 -15.83
CA HIS A 182 9.07 6.53 -14.54
C HIS A 182 9.21 5.00 -14.67
N ALA A 183 8.82 4.43 -15.81
CA ALA A 183 8.98 3.00 -16.06
C ALA A 183 10.45 2.54 -16.02
N ALA A 184 11.40 3.43 -16.34
CA ALA A 184 12.84 3.12 -16.31
C ALA A 184 13.50 3.42 -14.95
N LYS A 185 12.77 4.02 -14.01
CA LYS A 185 13.28 4.40 -12.68
C LYS A 185 12.87 3.41 -11.57
N LEU A 186 11.88 2.55 -11.86
CA LEU A 186 11.47 1.43 -11.00
C LEU A 186 12.23 0.15 -11.36
#